data_AF-A0A6L7TKA3-F1
#
_entry.id   AF-A0A6L7TKA3-F1
#
_cell.length_a   1.000
_cell.length_b   1.000
_cell.length_c   1.000
_cell.angle_alpha   90.00
_cell.angle_beta   90.00
_cell.angle_gamma   90.00
#
_symmetry.space_group_name_H-M   'P 1'
#
loop_
_entity.id
_entity.type
_entity.pdbx_description
1 polymer ?
#
loop_
_entity_poly.entity_id
_entity_poly.type
_entity_poly.pdbx_seq_one_letter_code
_entity_poly.pdbx_strand_id
1 'polypeptide(L)'
;MTINNLRRTIAGVQPYVEEQPGSSYYNSQVAANNGEISTRYIIIDPVLNALGWQLSNPSECIVENVTEGGRPDYTLKDEYGRAVIVIEAKRIDSNTRYEGHYKQLFGYAASYPAVEVAVITNGQY
;
A
#
# COMPACT_ATOMS: atom_id res chain seq x y z
N MET A 1 -18.81 39.86 -3.45
CA MET A 1 -17.60 39.29 -2.80
C MET A 1 -17.99 37.91 -2.32
N THR A 2 -17.47 36.76 -2.77
CA THR A 2 -16.14 36.42 -3.31
C THR A 2 -16.21 35.14 -4.18
N ILE A 3 -15.71 35.26 -5.42
CA ILE A 3 -14.82 34.39 -6.22
C ILE A 3 -14.95 32.84 -6.20
N ASN A 4 -15.33 32.32 -7.38
CA ASN A 4 -14.86 31.15 -8.15
C ASN A 4 -14.50 29.82 -7.46
N ASN A 5 -15.11 28.75 -7.97
CA ASN A 5 -14.38 27.54 -8.36
C ASN A 5 -15.05 26.86 -9.57
N LEU A 6 -14.63 27.29 -10.76
CA LEU A 6 -14.76 26.56 -12.01
C LEU A 6 -13.89 25.30 -11.94
N ARG A 7 -14.50 24.11 -11.84
CA ARG A 7 -13.88 22.88 -12.33
C ARG A 7 -14.77 22.31 -13.41
N ARG A 8 -14.22 22.33 -14.63
CA ARG A 8 -14.81 21.85 -15.87
C ARG A 8 -15.26 20.39 -15.70
N THR A 9 -16.54 20.17 -15.95
CA THR A 9 -17.14 18.86 -16.17
C THR A 9 -16.53 18.27 -17.44
N ILE A 10 -15.85 17.13 -17.30
CA ILE A 10 -15.61 16.23 -18.42
C ILE A 10 -16.93 15.48 -18.62
N ALA A 11 -17.46 15.52 -19.84
CA ALA A 11 -18.80 15.03 -20.17
C ALA A 11 -19.00 13.56 -19.75
N GLY A 12 -20.11 13.28 -19.04
CA GLY A 12 -20.74 11.96 -19.09
C GLY A 12 -21.17 11.28 -17.79
N VAL A 13 -20.80 11.76 -16.59
CA VAL A 13 -21.24 11.12 -15.34
C VAL A 13 -21.98 12.13 -14.48
N GLN A 14 -23.32 12.07 -14.51
CA GLN A 14 -24.16 12.68 -13.49
C GLN A 14 -23.99 11.87 -12.19
N PRO A 15 -23.64 12.47 -11.04
CA PRO A 15 -23.66 11.73 -9.80
C PRO A 15 -25.12 11.50 -9.39
N TYR A 16 -25.58 10.26 -9.56
CA TYR A 16 -26.83 9.80 -8.94
C TYR A 16 -26.62 9.83 -7.43
N VAL A 17 -27.25 10.78 -6.74
CA VAL A 17 -27.24 10.85 -5.28
C VAL A 17 -28.46 10.06 -4.80
N GLU A 18 -28.26 8.77 -4.54
CA GLU A 18 -29.20 7.98 -3.74
C GLU A 18 -28.46 7.58 -2.46
N GLU A 19 -28.92 8.11 -1.32
CA GLU A 19 -28.38 7.78 0.01
C GLU A 19 -28.73 6.34 0.36
N GLN A 20 -27.93 5.40 -0.13
CA GLN A 20 -27.97 3.99 0.24
C GLN A 20 -27.06 3.77 1.46
N PRO A 21 -27.44 2.95 2.46
CA PRO A 21 -26.67 2.69 3.69
C PRO A 21 -25.29 2.04 3.48
N GLY A 22 -24.87 1.81 2.23
CA GLY A 22 -23.52 1.44 1.85
C GLY A 22 -22.54 2.62 1.66
N SER A 23 -23.02 3.87 1.51
CA SER A 23 -22.15 5.00 1.12
C SER A 23 -21.03 5.29 2.13
N SER A 24 -21.33 5.20 3.43
CA SER A 24 -20.35 5.35 4.52
C SER A 24 -19.27 4.27 4.47
N TYR A 25 -19.65 3.01 4.27
CA TYR A 25 -18.74 1.86 4.17
C TYR A 25 -17.90 1.88 2.88
N TYR A 26 -18.48 2.33 1.77
CA TYR A 26 -17.73 2.51 0.53
C TYR A 26 -16.74 3.66 0.64
N ASN A 27 -17.16 4.80 1.20
CA ASN A 27 -16.28 5.95 1.40
C ASN A 27 -15.15 5.64 2.38
N SER A 28 -15.40 4.86 3.43
CA SER A 28 -14.35 4.46 4.38
C SER A 28 -13.33 3.52 3.74
N GLN A 29 -13.75 2.59 2.88
CA GLN A 29 -12.84 1.70 2.13
C GLN A 29 -12.03 2.46 1.09
N VAL A 30 -12.66 3.37 0.34
CA VAL A 30 -11.95 4.22 -0.63
C VAL A 30 -10.95 5.13 0.08
N ALA A 31 -11.34 5.75 1.20
CA ALA A 31 -10.41 6.56 2.00
C ALA A 31 -9.28 5.71 2.61
N ALA A 32 -9.57 4.49 3.07
CA ALA A 32 -8.56 3.57 3.57
C ALA A 32 -7.55 3.18 2.48
N ASN A 33 -8.05 2.76 1.32
CA ASN A 33 -7.22 2.41 0.17
C ASN A 33 -6.40 3.61 -0.31
N ASN A 34 -6.99 4.81 -0.38
CA ASN A 34 -6.28 6.02 -0.76
C ASN A 34 -5.15 6.37 0.22
N GLY A 35 -5.35 6.11 1.51
CA GLY A 35 -4.32 6.34 2.54
C GLY A 35 -3.12 5.42 2.37
N GLU A 36 -3.35 4.12 2.14
CA GLU A 36 -2.27 3.13 1.93
C GLU A 36 -1.56 3.34 0.58
N ILE A 37 -2.31 3.60 -0.49
CA ILE A 37 -1.79 3.99 -1.81
C ILE A 37 -0.90 5.22 -1.69
N SER A 38 -1.30 6.22 -0.89
CA SER A 38 -0.50 7.42 -0.67
C SER A 38 0.81 7.11 0.05
N THR A 39 0.79 6.29 1.12
CA THR A 39 2.01 5.84 1.82
C THR A 39 2.98 5.16 0.84
N ARG A 40 2.45 4.28 -0.01
CA ARG A 40 3.23 3.55 -1.01
C ARG A 40 3.92 4.48 -2.01
N TYR A 41 3.14 5.24 -2.77
CA TYR A 41 3.68 6.04 -3.87
C TYR A 41 4.47 7.27 -3.41
N ILE A 42 4.12 7.88 -2.29
CA ILE A 42 4.73 9.15 -1.84
C ILE A 42 5.93 8.90 -0.92
N ILE A 43 5.97 7.77 -0.21
CA ILE A 43 7.00 7.51 0.81
C ILE A 43 7.83 6.28 0.46
N ILE A 44 7.19 5.11 0.32
CA ILE A 44 7.92 3.86 0.14
C ILE A 44 8.63 3.82 -1.21
N ASP A 45 7.93 4.15 -2.30
CA ASP A 45 8.50 4.11 -3.64
C ASP A 45 9.75 5.01 -3.78
N PRO A 46 9.74 6.29 -3.35
CA PRO A 46 10.94 7.13 -3.38
C PRO A 46 12.09 6.57 -2.55
N VAL A 47 11.81 6.00 -1.37
CA VAL A 47 12.84 5.40 -0.50
C VAL A 47 13.47 4.18 -1.17
N LEU A 48 12.65 3.27 -1.70
CA LEU A 48 13.15 2.07 -2.38
C LEU A 48 13.97 2.42 -3.63
N ASN A 49 13.50 3.36 -4.44
CA ASN A 49 14.27 3.87 -5.58
C ASN A 49 15.60 4.51 -5.14
N ALA A 50 15.60 5.30 -4.07
CA ALA A 50 16.82 5.91 -3.54
C ALA A 50 17.81 4.88 -2.98
N LEU A 51 17.32 3.74 -2.47
CA LEU A 51 18.13 2.60 -2.04
C LEU A 51 18.59 1.71 -3.21
N GLY A 52 18.21 2.03 -4.45
CA GLY A 52 18.65 1.34 -5.66
C GLY A 52 17.76 0.18 -6.11
N TRP A 53 16.60 -0.03 -5.48
CA TRP A 53 15.64 -1.05 -5.91
C TRP A 53 14.87 -0.61 -7.14
N GLN A 54 14.81 -1.45 -8.19
CA GLN A 54 14.03 -1.17 -9.39
C GLN A 54 12.60 -1.73 -9.27
N LEU A 55 11.65 -0.88 -8.91
CA LEU A 55 10.24 -1.29 -8.70
C LEU A 55 9.54 -1.80 -9.97
N SER A 56 10.06 -1.42 -11.15
CA SER A 56 9.57 -1.91 -12.44
C SER A 56 10.18 -3.25 -12.86
N ASN A 57 11.14 -3.80 -12.10
CA ASN A 57 11.81 -5.07 -12.41
C ASN A 57 11.30 -6.19 -11.47
N PRO A 58 10.42 -7.10 -11.93
CA PRO A 58 9.88 -8.20 -11.12
C PRO A 58 10.91 -9.21 -10.60
N SER A 59 12.10 -9.23 -11.19
CA SER A 59 13.23 -10.03 -10.71
C SER A 59 13.84 -9.47 -9.43
N GLU A 60 13.71 -8.16 -9.19
CA GLU A 60 14.20 -7.45 -8.00
C GLU A 60 13.08 -7.09 -7.02
N CYS A 61 11.92 -6.67 -7.52
CA CYS A 61 10.81 -6.19 -6.71
C CYS A 61 9.47 -6.67 -7.29
N ILE A 62 8.67 -7.35 -6.48
CA ILE A 62 7.27 -7.62 -6.80
C ILE A 62 6.40 -6.76 -5.90
N VAL A 63 5.64 -5.87 -6.51
CA VAL A 63 4.57 -5.13 -5.84
C VAL A 63 3.35 -6.04 -5.73
N GLU A 64 2.74 -6.11 -4.55
CA GLU A 64 1.47 -6.81 -4.33
C GLU A 64 1.52 -8.32 -4.65
N ASN A 65 2.61 -8.98 -4.25
CA ASN A 65 2.87 -10.39 -4.56
C ASN A 65 1.89 -11.33 -3.86
N VAL A 66 1.09 -12.10 -4.61
CA VAL A 66 0.14 -13.05 -4.02
C VAL A 66 0.88 -14.35 -3.66
N THR A 67 0.80 -14.74 -2.38
CA THR A 67 1.33 -16.00 -1.85
C THR A 67 0.23 -16.80 -1.18
N GLU A 68 0.53 -18.07 -0.84
CA GLU A 68 -0.36 -18.89 0.00
C GLU A 68 -0.62 -18.26 1.38
N GLY A 69 0.35 -17.51 1.92
CA GLY A 69 0.25 -16.83 3.21
C GLY A 69 -0.45 -15.47 3.16
N GLY A 70 -0.70 -14.91 1.96
CA GLY A 70 -1.34 -13.61 1.73
C GLY A 70 -0.53 -12.73 0.75
N ARG A 71 -0.68 -11.41 0.84
CA ARG A 71 -0.20 -10.48 -0.20
C ARG A 71 0.51 -9.26 0.40
N PRO A 72 1.84 -9.31 0.64
CA PRO A 72 2.59 -8.12 1.04
C PRO A 72 2.57 -7.07 -0.07
N ASP A 73 2.62 -5.78 0.32
CA ASP A 73 2.67 -4.66 -0.63
C ASP A 73 3.96 -4.67 -1.47
N TYR A 74 5.09 -5.06 -0.88
CA TYR A 74 6.35 -5.26 -1.60
C TYR A 74 7.06 -6.53 -1.15
N THR A 75 7.62 -7.23 -2.13
CA THR A 75 8.58 -8.32 -1.92
C THR A 75 9.86 -7.97 -2.67
N LEU A 76 10.95 -7.75 -1.93
CA LEU A 76 12.27 -7.44 -2.50
C LEU A 76 13.13 -8.69 -2.53
N LYS A 77 13.84 -8.87 -3.63
CA LYS A 77 14.59 -10.09 -3.94
C LYS A 77 16.08 -9.82 -4.07
N ASP A 78 16.89 -10.75 -3.61
CA ASP A 78 18.33 -10.69 -3.88
C ASP A 78 18.67 -11.00 -5.36
N GLU A 79 19.95 -10.94 -5.68
CA GLU A 79 20.48 -11.26 -7.02
C GLU A 79 20.18 -12.69 -7.50
N TYR A 80 19.82 -13.60 -6.59
CA TYR A 80 19.41 -14.98 -6.88
C TYR A 80 17.89 -15.12 -7.03
N GLY A 81 17.13 -14.03 -6.94
CA GLY A 81 15.68 -14.00 -7.05
C GLY A 81 14.94 -14.47 -5.78
N ARG A 82 15.65 -14.64 -4.65
CA ARG A 82 15.05 -15.07 -3.38
C ARG A 82 14.46 -13.87 -2.66
N ALA A 83 13.23 -13.97 -2.16
CA ALA A 83 12.63 -12.92 -1.34
C ALA A 83 13.41 -12.78 -0.03
N VAL A 84 13.97 -11.59 0.20
CA VAL A 84 14.80 -11.27 1.38
C VAL A 84 14.17 -10.21 2.29
N ILE A 85 13.31 -9.35 1.72
CA ILE A 85 12.59 -8.31 2.47
C ILE A 85 11.11 -8.33 2.05
N VAL A 86 10.22 -8.28 3.02
CA VAL A 86 8.79 -8.01 2.80
C VAL A 86 8.39 -6.72 3.49
N ILE A 87 7.57 -5.91 2.81
CA ILE A 87 7.11 -4.61 3.32
C ILE A 87 5.58 -4.59 3.25
N GLU A 88 4.97 -4.23 4.38
CA GLU A 88 3.55 -3.98 4.52
C GLU A 88 3.33 -2.48 4.76
N ALA A 89 2.63 -1.81 3.85
CA ALA A 89 2.24 -0.43 4.01
C ALA A 89 0.97 -0.34 4.86
N LYS A 90 0.89 0.70 5.68
CA LYS A 90 -0.35 1.10 6.34
C LYS A 90 -0.62 2.57 6.08
N ARG A 91 -1.84 3.00 6.37
CA ARG A 91 -2.26 4.40 6.25
C ARG A 91 -1.39 5.28 7.15
N ILE A 92 -1.06 6.49 6.70
CA ILE A 92 -0.30 7.50 7.46
C ILE A 92 -0.86 7.72 8.89
N ASP A 93 -2.18 7.69 9.05
CA ASP A 93 -2.87 7.91 10.32
C ASP A 93 -3.01 6.64 11.20
N SER A 94 -2.53 5.49 10.73
CA SER A 94 -2.64 4.23 11.44
C SER A 94 -1.57 4.06 12.52
N ASN A 95 -1.92 3.34 13.59
CA ASN A 95 -0.96 2.90 14.59
C ASN A 95 -0.31 1.58 14.13
N THR A 96 0.90 1.67 13.56
CA THR A 96 1.68 0.52 13.09
C THR A 96 2.08 -0.45 14.19
N ARG A 97 2.01 -0.05 15.47
CA ARG A 97 2.38 -0.87 16.63
C ARG A 97 1.24 -1.74 17.16
N TYR A 98 0.09 -1.75 16.49
CA TYR A 98 -1.00 -2.64 16.87
C TYR A 98 -0.62 -4.11 16.61
N GLU A 99 -0.69 -4.95 17.65
CA GLU A 99 -0.22 -6.35 17.63
C GLU A 99 -0.78 -7.19 16.47
N GLY A 100 -2.03 -6.93 16.08
CA GLY A 100 -2.68 -7.64 14.97
C GLY A 100 -1.95 -7.47 13.63
N HIS A 101 -1.24 -6.37 13.42
CA HIS A 101 -0.50 -6.15 12.18
C HIS A 101 0.80 -6.96 12.09
N TYR A 102 1.46 -7.18 13.21
CA TYR A 102 2.67 -8.01 13.25
C TYR A 102 2.36 -9.47 12.94
N LYS A 103 1.24 -10.01 13.43
CA LYS A 103 0.83 -11.38 13.14
C LYS A 103 0.69 -11.64 11.63
N GLN A 104 0.11 -10.69 10.91
CA GLN A 104 -0.03 -10.74 9.45
C GLN A 104 1.33 -10.71 8.76
N LEU A 105 2.18 -9.74 9.12
CA LEU A 105 3.53 -9.59 8.56
C LEU A 105 4.41 -10.82 8.79
N PHE A 106 4.38 -11.40 10.00
CA PHE A 106 5.12 -12.63 10.30
C PHE A 106 4.61 -13.84 9.50
N GLY A 107 3.31 -13.90 9.20
CA GLY A 107 2.76 -14.93 8.31
C GLY A 107 3.34 -14.85 6.90
N TYR A 108 3.58 -13.64 6.40
CA TYR A 108 4.21 -13.43 5.09
C TYR A 108 5.68 -13.79 5.11
N ALA A 109 6.43 -13.30 6.10
CA ALA A 109 7.84 -13.65 6.25
C ALA A 109 8.04 -15.17 6.37
N ALA A 110 7.18 -15.87 7.10
CA ALA A 110 7.24 -17.33 7.24
C ALA A 110 6.99 -18.11 5.93
N SER A 111 6.33 -17.48 4.95
CA SER A 111 6.09 -18.09 3.62
C SER A 111 7.31 -18.01 2.70
N TYR A 112 8.36 -17.27 3.09
CA TYR A 112 9.59 -17.10 2.34
C TYR A 112 10.81 -17.50 3.18
N PRO A 113 11.45 -18.66 2.91
CA PRO A 113 12.56 -19.15 3.73
C PRO A 113 13.79 -18.24 3.83
N ALA A 114 13.94 -17.31 2.89
CA ALA A 114 15.08 -16.40 2.81
C ALA A 114 14.78 -14.97 3.33
N VAL A 115 13.56 -14.70 3.83
CA VAL A 115 13.24 -13.38 4.38
C VAL A 115 13.97 -13.18 5.70
N GLU A 116 14.81 -12.16 5.74
CA GLU A 116 15.58 -11.77 6.93
C GLU A 116 14.99 -10.52 7.59
N VAL A 117 14.28 -9.70 6.81
CA VAL A 117 13.72 -8.43 7.27
C VAL A 117 12.24 -8.34 6.88
N ALA A 118 11.40 -8.08 7.87
CA ALA A 118 9.99 -7.80 7.66
C ALA A 118 9.69 -6.39 8.17
N VAL A 119 9.15 -5.54 7.31
CA VAL A 119 8.88 -4.13 7.60
C VAL A 119 7.37 -3.89 7.60
N ILE A 120 6.89 -3.17 8.61
CA ILE A 120 5.58 -2.52 8.58
C ILE A 120 5.79 -1.03 8.75
N THR A 121 5.20 -0.21 7.88
CA THR A 121 5.35 1.23 8.00
C THR A 121 4.13 1.99 7.48
N ASN A 122 3.89 3.13 8.10
CA ASN A 122 2.96 4.16 7.63
C ASN A 122 3.71 5.40 7.09
N GLY A 123 5.04 5.30 6.97
CA GLY A 123 5.91 6.39 6.57
C GLY A 123 6.27 7.41 7.65
N GLN A 124 5.79 7.23 8.89
CA GLN A 124 6.20 8.06 10.03
C GLN A 124 7.22 7.36 10.95
N TYR A 125 7.11 6.04 11.09
CA TYR A 125 7.99 5.21 11.91
C TYR A 125 8.16 3.82 11.30
#